data_AF-A0A938H1A3-F1
#
_entry.id   AF-A0A938H1A3-F1
#
_cell.length_a   1.000
_cell.length_b   1.000
_cell.length_c   1.000
_cell.angle_alpha   90.00
_cell.angle_beta   90.00
_cell.angle_gamma   90.00
#
_symmetry.space_group_name_H-M   'P 1'
#
loop_
_entity.id
_entity.type
_entity.pdbx_description
1 polymer ?
#
loop_
_entity_poly.entity_id
_entity_poly.type
_entity_poly.pdbx_seq_one_letter_code
_entity_poly.pdbx_strand_id
1 'polypeptide(L)'
;MSGFPSPPRTTTYKPALAVFAALGSAWVYVLVTLGALTTTINAGMVFPDWPLSNGSINPEGWLYDLAKFAEHSHRLSGVVMGLITLVITGWLWRWEERPWLRQLGVWATVIVVLQGLIGGKRVILNEVDVPFFNMSLGEILRIPHGILAQ
;
A
#
# COMPACT_ATOMS: atom_id res chain seq x y z
N MET A 1 1.42 0.78 -40.26
CA MET A 1 1.17 0.25 -38.91
C MET A 1 -0.31 0.44 -38.61
N SER A 2 -1.15 -0.58 -38.86
CA SER A 2 -2.59 -0.52 -38.56
C SER A 2 -2.77 -0.65 -37.05
N GLY A 3 -3.12 0.46 -36.40
CA GLY A 3 -3.45 0.47 -34.98
C GLY A 3 -4.65 -0.44 -34.72
N PHE A 4 -4.50 -1.39 -33.80
CA PHE A 4 -5.64 -2.17 -33.33
C PHE A 4 -6.72 -1.21 -32.81
N PRO A 5 -7.98 -1.33 -33.26
CA PRO A 5 -9.06 -0.49 -32.75
C PRO A 5 -9.16 -0.67 -31.24
N SER A 6 -8.98 0.42 -30.49
CA SER A 6 -9.24 0.42 -29.06
C SER A 6 -10.73 0.11 -28.86
N PRO A 7 -11.10 -0.87 -28.04
CA PRO A 7 -12.51 -1.16 -27.82
C PRO A 7 -13.26 0.06 -27.32
N PRO A 8 -14.53 0.20 -27.71
CA PRO A 8 -15.33 1.34 -27.32
C PRO A 8 -15.42 1.38 -25.80
N ARG A 9 -15.04 2.53 -25.23
CA ARG A 9 -15.29 2.83 -23.82
C ARG A 9 -16.79 3.05 -23.65
N THR A 10 -17.35 2.57 -22.54
CA THR A 10 -18.79 2.68 -22.27
C THR A 10 -19.05 3.09 -20.84
N THR A 11 -20.16 3.79 -20.62
CA THR A 11 -20.68 4.11 -19.28
C THR A 11 -21.51 3.00 -18.66
N THR A 12 -21.67 1.86 -19.36
CA THR A 12 -22.47 0.73 -18.89
C THR A 12 -21.87 0.17 -17.60
N TYR A 13 -22.74 -0.21 -16.67
CA TYR A 13 -22.35 -0.88 -15.44
C TYR A 13 -21.59 -2.19 -15.72
N LYS A 14 -20.46 -2.38 -15.05
CA LYS A 14 -19.56 -3.53 -15.22
C LYS A 14 -19.52 -4.31 -13.89
N PRO A 15 -20.33 -5.39 -13.72
CA PRO A 15 -20.47 -6.07 -12.44
C PRO A 15 -19.16 -6.65 -11.92
N ALA A 16 -18.32 -7.21 -12.81
CA ALA A 16 -17.03 -7.76 -12.42
C ALA A 16 -16.08 -6.69 -11.83
N LEU A 17 -16.03 -5.50 -12.44
CA LEU A 17 -15.24 -4.38 -11.94
C LEU A 17 -15.78 -3.89 -10.59
N ALA A 18 -17.10 -3.82 -10.44
CA ALA A 18 -17.73 -3.41 -9.19
C ALA A 18 -17.43 -4.39 -8.04
N VAL A 19 -17.55 -5.70 -8.29
CA VAL A 19 -17.20 -6.75 -7.31
C VAL A 19 -15.71 -6.70 -6.97
N PHE A 20 -14.85 -6.57 -7.96
CA PHE A 20 -13.40 -6.47 -7.73
C PHE A 20 -13.03 -5.22 -6.92
N ALA A 21 -13.64 -4.08 -7.22
CA ALA A 21 -13.47 -2.86 -6.42
C ALA A 21 -13.99 -3.03 -4.99
N ALA A 22 -15.12 -3.71 -4.78
CA ALA A 22 -15.65 -3.99 -3.45
C ALA A 22 -14.69 -4.91 -2.64
N LEU A 23 -14.11 -5.93 -3.27
CA LEU A 23 -13.08 -6.76 -2.66
C LEU A 23 -11.83 -5.94 -2.31
N GLY A 24 -11.42 -5.02 -3.19
CA GLY A 24 -10.34 -4.08 -2.92
C GLY A 24 -10.63 -3.18 -1.72
N SER A 25 -11.84 -2.63 -1.62
CA SER A 25 -12.28 -1.85 -0.46
C SER A 25 -12.26 -2.69 0.82
N ALA A 26 -12.72 -3.96 0.77
CA ALA A 26 -12.62 -4.87 1.91
C ALA A 26 -11.16 -5.13 2.31
N TRP A 27 -10.26 -5.26 1.33
CA TRP A 27 -8.83 -5.48 1.57
C TRP A 27 -8.15 -4.30 2.27
N VAL A 28 -8.60 -3.06 2.03
CA VAL A 28 -8.10 -1.88 2.77
C VAL A 28 -8.28 -2.06 4.27
N TYR A 29 -9.42 -2.61 4.73
CA TYR A 29 -9.64 -2.86 6.16
C TYR A 29 -8.66 -3.88 6.73
N VAL A 30 -8.33 -4.93 5.97
CA VAL A 30 -7.30 -5.91 6.35
C VAL A 30 -5.94 -5.23 6.48
N LEU A 31 -5.56 -4.44 5.48
CA LEU A 31 -4.30 -3.70 5.46
C LEU A 31 -4.16 -2.74 6.65
N VAL A 32 -5.20 -1.95 6.92
CA VAL A 32 -5.24 -0.99 8.04
C VAL A 32 -5.19 -1.73 9.38
N THR A 33 -5.91 -2.85 9.51
CA THR A 33 -5.91 -3.66 10.75
C THR A 33 -4.51 -4.22 11.03
N LEU A 34 -3.82 -4.75 10.02
CA LEU A 34 -2.45 -5.26 10.17
C LEU A 34 -1.46 -4.14 10.51
N GLY A 35 -1.64 -2.95 9.93
CA GLY A 35 -0.82 -1.77 10.25
C GLY A 35 -1.06 -1.27 11.68
N ALA A 36 -2.31 -1.24 12.12
CA ALA A 36 -2.70 -0.89 13.48
C ALA A 36 -2.18 -1.92 14.49
N LEU A 37 -2.26 -3.21 14.19
CA LEU A 37 -1.68 -4.27 15.00
C LEU A 37 -0.17 -4.07 15.17
N THR A 38 0.55 -3.90 14.05
CA THR A 38 2.01 -3.66 14.02
C THR A 38 2.40 -2.46 14.89
N THR A 39 1.63 -1.38 14.82
CA THR A 39 1.85 -0.18 15.63
C THR A 39 1.57 -0.43 17.12
N THR A 40 0.49 -1.14 17.42
CA THR A 40 0.02 -1.41 18.80
C THR A 40 1.02 -2.24 19.59
N ILE A 41 1.62 -3.25 18.95
CA ILE A 41 2.61 -4.12 19.58
C ILE A 41 4.06 -3.59 19.44
N ASN A 42 4.24 -2.35 18.97
CA ASN A 42 5.53 -1.72 18.67
C ASN A 42 6.43 -2.55 17.75
N ALA A 43 5.85 -3.36 16.87
CA ALA A 43 6.59 -4.23 15.98
C ALA A 43 7.12 -3.54 14.73
N GLY A 44 6.75 -2.29 14.45
CA GLY A 44 7.04 -1.64 13.16
C GLY A 44 8.49 -1.25 12.87
N MET A 45 9.45 -1.81 13.60
CA MET A 45 10.90 -1.76 13.40
C MET A 45 11.53 -3.15 13.64
N VAL A 46 10.75 -4.23 13.61
CA VAL A 46 11.25 -5.59 13.90
C VAL A 46 12.15 -6.10 12.77
N PHE A 47 11.96 -5.56 11.56
CA PHE A 47 12.88 -5.73 10.43
C PHE A 47 13.66 -4.43 10.22
N PRO A 48 15.00 -4.48 10.25
CA PRO A 48 15.85 -3.30 10.07
C PRO A 48 15.93 -2.84 8.61
N ASP A 49 15.51 -3.70 7.67
CA ASP A 49 15.56 -3.46 6.24
C ASP A 49 14.16 -3.26 5.63
N TRP A 50 14.17 -2.64 4.45
CA TRP A 50 13.03 -2.49 3.54
C TRP A 50 13.58 -2.42 2.11
N PRO A 51 12.93 -3.01 1.08
CA PRO A 51 11.59 -3.60 1.07
C PRO A 51 11.51 -5.05 1.51
N LEU A 52 12.65 -5.73 1.66
CA LEU A 52 12.72 -7.09 2.19
C LEU A 52 12.57 -7.11 3.71
N SER A 53 12.42 -8.31 4.27
CA SER A 53 12.37 -8.56 5.71
C SER A 53 13.53 -9.49 6.05
N ASN A 54 14.55 -8.98 6.74
CA ASN A 54 15.83 -9.64 6.98
C ASN A 54 16.48 -10.19 5.69
N GLY A 55 16.44 -9.42 4.61
CA GLY A 55 16.98 -9.81 3.31
C GLY A 55 16.19 -10.89 2.57
N SER A 56 15.00 -11.27 3.06
CA SER A 56 14.15 -12.31 2.47
C SER A 56 12.72 -11.84 2.21
N ILE A 57 12.08 -12.42 1.19
CA ILE A 57 10.64 -12.31 0.95
C ILE A 57 9.87 -13.26 1.89
N ASN A 58 10.52 -14.31 2.40
CA ASN A 58 9.99 -15.23 3.40
C ASN A 58 10.97 -15.31 4.58
N PRO A 59 10.98 -14.30 5.47
CA PRO A 59 11.90 -14.22 6.61
C PRO A 59 11.78 -15.43 7.54
N GLU A 60 12.89 -15.92 8.09
CA GLU A 60 12.82 -17.06 9.00
C GLU A 60 12.02 -16.75 10.28
N GLY A 61 11.16 -17.69 10.67
CA GLY A 61 10.41 -17.62 11.93
C GLY A 61 9.23 -16.62 11.95
N TRP A 62 8.93 -15.95 10.83
CA TRP A 62 7.96 -14.86 10.82
C TRP A 62 6.51 -15.28 11.08
N LEU A 63 6.16 -16.55 10.86
CA LEU A 63 4.83 -17.08 11.19
C LEU A 63 4.67 -17.43 12.68
N TYR A 64 5.78 -17.56 13.41
CA TYR A 64 5.80 -18.01 14.81
C TYR A 64 6.05 -16.85 15.79
N ASP A 65 6.73 -15.81 15.33
CA ASP A 65 6.95 -14.59 16.09
C ASP A 65 5.87 -13.56 15.76
N LEU A 66 5.08 -13.15 16.75
CA LEU A 66 3.94 -12.25 16.57
C LEU A 66 4.34 -10.87 16.00
N ALA A 67 5.51 -10.33 16.41
CA ALA A 67 5.98 -9.04 15.94
C ALA A 67 6.38 -9.12 14.46
N LYS A 68 7.18 -10.13 14.09
CA LYS A 68 7.54 -10.41 12.69
C LYS A 68 6.31 -10.71 11.84
N PHE A 69 5.35 -11.47 12.39
CA PHE A 69 4.10 -11.79 11.72
C PHE A 69 3.31 -10.54 11.36
N ALA A 70 3.10 -9.65 12.35
CA ALA A 70 2.34 -8.43 12.16
C ALA A 70 2.98 -7.52 11.11
N GLU A 71 4.28 -7.22 11.25
CA GLU A 71 4.96 -6.31 10.33
C GLU A 71 5.09 -6.92 8.92
N HIS A 72 5.50 -8.18 8.80
CA HIS A 72 5.65 -8.82 7.49
C HIS A 72 4.30 -8.98 6.77
N SER A 73 3.24 -9.37 7.49
CA SER A 73 1.89 -9.44 6.92
C SER A 73 1.41 -8.07 6.45
N HIS A 74 1.66 -7.00 7.23
CA HIS A 74 1.32 -5.64 6.81
C HIS A 74 2.03 -5.23 5.52
N ARG A 75 3.35 -5.49 5.41
CA ARG A 75 4.14 -5.23 4.20
C ARG A 75 3.58 -6.00 2.99
N LEU A 76 3.29 -7.30 3.15
CA LEU A 76 2.72 -8.14 2.09
C LEU A 76 1.34 -7.66 1.66
N SER A 77 0.46 -7.35 2.61
CA SER A 77 -0.87 -6.80 2.33
C SER A 77 -0.80 -5.46 1.60
N GLY A 78 0.22 -4.63 1.88
CA GLY A 78 0.47 -3.38 1.15
C GLY A 78 0.82 -3.62 -0.32
N VAL A 79 1.66 -4.61 -0.62
CA VAL A 79 1.97 -5.03 -1.99
C VAL A 79 0.71 -5.52 -2.71
N VAL A 80 -0.10 -6.36 -2.05
CA VAL A 80 -1.38 -6.85 -2.60
C VAL A 80 -2.32 -5.67 -2.91
N MET A 81 -2.43 -4.68 -2.00
CA MET A 81 -3.25 -3.50 -2.24
C MET A 81 -2.74 -2.66 -3.43
N GLY A 82 -1.42 -2.52 -3.57
CA GLY A 82 -0.79 -1.91 -4.74
C GLY A 82 -1.19 -2.62 -6.05
N LEU A 83 -1.17 -3.95 -6.08
CA LEU A 83 -1.61 -4.72 -7.24
C LEU A 83 -3.11 -4.57 -7.53
N ILE A 84 -3.96 -4.62 -6.51
CA ILE A 84 -5.41 -4.41 -6.65
C ILE A 84 -5.69 -3.04 -7.26
N THR A 85 -5.08 -1.98 -6.73
CA THR A 85 -5.28 -0.62 -7.27
C THR A 85 -4.77 -0.48 -8.69
N LEU A 86 -3.63 -1.08 -9.05
CA LEU A 86 -3.13 -1.10 -10.42
C LEU A 86 -4.10 -1.80 -11.39
N VAL A 87 -4.67 -2.94 -10.98
CA VAL A 87 -5.67 -3.67 -11.79
C VAL A 87 -6.94 -2.84 -11.98
N ILE A 88 -7.46 -2.21 -10.91
CA ILE A 88 -8.62 -1.31 -11.00
C ILE A 88 -8.34 -0.15 -11.96
N THR A 89 -7.19 0.51 -11.81
CA THR A 89 -6.77 1.62 -12.66
C THR A 89 -6.65 1.18 -14.12
N GLY A 90 -6.00 0.06 -14.39
CA GLY A 90 -5.88 -0.50 -15.74
C GLY A 90 -7.24 -0.82 -16.37
N TRP A 91 -8.16 -1.41 -15.60
CA TRP A 91 -9.52 -1.72 -16.05
C TRP A 91 -10.31 -0.46 -16.40
N LEU A 92 -10.26 0.55 -15.52
CA LEU A 92 -10.91 1.85 -15.74
C LEU A 92 -10.35 2.53 -16.98
N TRP A 93 -9.02 2.59 -17.15
CA TRP A 93 -8.41 3.20 -18.33
C TRP A 93 -8.80 2.51 -19.64
N ARG A 94 -9.02 1.20 -19.59
CA ARG A 94 -9.27 0.37 -20.74
C ARG A 94 -10.73 0.36 -21.20
N TRP A 95 -11.68 0.54 -20.29
CA TRP A 95 -13.11 0.34 -20.60
C TRP A 95 -14.04 1.45 -20.07
N GLU A 96 -13.56 2.35 -19.22
CA GLU A 96 -14.38 3.43 -18.65
C GLU A 96 -14.27 4.71 -19.48
N GLU A 97 -15.42 5.26 -19.86
CA GLU A 97 -15.49 6.48 -20.66
C GLU A 97 -15.26 7.71 -19.79
N ARG A 98 -15.85 7.70 -18.59
CA ARG A 98 -15.86 8.83 -17.65
C ARG A 98 -14.43 9.18 -17.20
N PRO A 99 -13.91 10.38 -17.52
CA PRO A 99 -12.54 10.75 -17.20
C PRO A 99 -12.30 10.86 -15.68
N TRP A 100 -13.30 11.27 -14.91
CA TRP A 100 -13.18 11.41 -13.46
C TRP A 100 -12.93 10.07 -12.77
N LEU A 101 -13.57 8.97 -13.21
CA LEU A 101 -13.32 7.62 -12.67
C LEU A 101 -11.88 7.17 -12.96
N ARG A 102 -11.38 7.44 -14.17
CA ARG A 102 -9.99 7.12 -14.54
C ARG A 102 -8.99 7.91 -13.71
N GLN A 103 -9.25 9.20 -13.48
CA GLN A 103 -8.45 10.05 -12.61
C GLN A 103 -8.46 9.54 -11.15
N LEU A 104 -9.61 9.11 -10.63
CA LEU A 104 -9.68 8.51 -9.30
C LEU A 104 -8.81 7.26 -9.17
N GLY A 105 -8.82 6.37 -10.18
CA GLY A 105 -7.92 5.22 -10.21
C GLY A 105 -6.45 5.64 -10.13
N VAL A 106 -6.04 6.62 -10.95
CA VAL A 106 -4.67 7.16 -10.94
C VAL A 106 -4.30 7.73 -9.57
N TRP A 107 -5.16 8.57 -9.00
CA TRP A 107 -4.91 9.14 -7.67
C TRP A 107 -4.82 8.07 -6.58
N ALA A 108 -5.69 7.06 -6.60
CA ALA A 108 -5.64 5.96 -5.65
C ALA A 108 -4.31 5.18 -5.76
N THR A 109 -3.86 4.87 -6.98
CA THR A 109 -2.55 4.22 -7.20
C THR A 109 -1.40 5.08 -6.69
N VAL A 110 -1.40 6.39 -6.98
CA VAL A 110 -0.36 7.33 -6.51
C VAL A 110 -0.32 7.36 -4.99
N ILE A 111 -1.47 7.47 -4.33
CA ILE A 111 -1.56 7.50 -2.86
C ILE A 111 -0.99 6.22 -2.26
N VAL A 112 -1.38 5.04 -2.75
CA VAL A 112 -0.87 3.75 -2.24
C VAL A 112 0.64 3.62 -2.41
N VAL A 113 1.19 4.05 -3.56
CA VAL A 113 2.64 4.03 -3.78
C VAL A 113 3.36 4.99 -2.83
N LEU A 114 2.85 6.21 -2.67
CA LEU A 114 3.43 7.18 -1.74
C LEU A 114 3.37 6.67 -0.29
N GLN A 115 2.28 6.04 0.13
CA GLN A 115 2.17 5.41 1.44
C GLN A 115 3.24 4.34 1.66
N GLY A 116 3.37 3.40 0.72
CA GLY A 116 4.39 2.35 0.81
C GLY A 116 5.82 2.90 0.87
N LEU A 117 6.11 3.96 0.10
CA LEU A 117 7.43 4.61 0.10
C LEU A 117 7.71 5.36 1.41
N ILE A 118 6.73 6.11 1.94
CA ILE A 118 6.88 6.82 3.22
C ILE A 118 7.05 5.79 4.36
N GLY A 119 6.26 4.72 4.37
CA GLY A 119 6.33 3.64 5.35
C GLY A 119 7.68 2.94 5.34
N GLY A 120 8.21 2.62 4.16
CA GLY A 120 9.54 2.03 4.02
C GLY A 120 10.68 2.98 4.44
N LYS A 121 10.61 4.25 4.04
CA LYS A 121 11.59 5.26 4.45
C LYS A 121 11.60 5.48 5.95
N ARG A 122 10.46 5.37 6.63
CA ARG A 122 10.39 5.44 8.09
C ARG A 122 11.30 4.40 8.76
N VAL A 123 11.35 3.17 8.23
CA VAL A 123 12.21 2.10 8.77
C VAL A 123 13.68 2.45 8.57
N ILE A 124 14.07 2.83 7.35
CA ILE A 124 15.46 3.13 6.99
C ILE A 124 16.00 4.35 7.72
N LEU A 125 15.17 5.39 7.92
CA LEU A 125 15.58 6.65 8.52
C LEU A 125 15.39 6.69 10.04
N ASN A 126 15.03 5.57 10.67
CA ASN A 126 14.83 5.52 12.11
C ASN A 126 16.13 5.74 12.91
N GLU A 127 17.28 5.44 12.32
CA GLU A 127 18.59 5.63 12.95
C GLU A 127 19.14 7.06 12.81
N VAL A 128 18.46 7.93 12.04
CA VAL A 128 18.93 9.30 11.80
C VAL A 128 18.29 10.25 12.79
N ASP A 129 19.07 10.65 13.80
CA ASP A 129 18.64 11.62 14.81
C ASP A 129 18.52 13.03 14.23
N VAL A 130 17.48 13.76 14.64
CA VAL A 130 17.29 15.18 14.36
C VAL A 130 17.39 15.96 15.68
N PRO A 131 18.59 16.43 16.06
CA PRO A 131 18.85 16.97 17.40
C PRO A 131 17.96 18.18 17.76
N PHE A 132 17.51 18.94 16.76
CA PHE A 132 16.64 20.10 16.96
C PHE A 132 15.25 19.71 17.51
N PHE A 133 14.75 18.50 17.21
CA PHE A 133 13.42 18.05 17.61
C PHE A 133 13.42 16.96 18.68
N ASN A 134 14.59 16.45 19.11
CA ASN A 134 14.71 15.27 19.98
C ASN A 134 13.93 14.04 19.47
N MET A 135 13.90 13.86 18.14
CA MET A 135 13.20 12.76 17.45
C MET A 135 14.05 12.25 16.29
N SER A 136 13.86 11.01 15.86
CA SER A 136 14.46 10.49 14.63
C SER A 136 13.69 10.95 13.38
N LEU A 137 14.34 10.96 12.21
CA LEU A 137 13.65 11.21 10.94
C LEU A 137 12.54 10.17 10.67
N GLY A 138 12.73 8.92 11.09
CA GLY A 138 11.70 7.89 11.02
C GLY A 138 10.46 8.22 11.86
N GLU A 139 10.63 8.82 13.04
CA GLU A 139 9.53 9.25 13.89
C GLU A 139 8.76 10.44 13.29
N ILE A 140 9.46 11.38 12.66
CA ILE A 140 8.84 12.50 11.93
C ILE A 140 7.98 11.97 10.79
N LEU A 141 8.47 10.98 10.02
CA LEU A 141 7.73 10.35 8.93
C LEU A 141 6.53 9.52 9.40
N ARG A 142 6.47 9.13 10.68
CA ARG A 142 5.32 8.41 11.26
C ARG A 142 4.04 9.25 11.20
N ILE A 143 4.13 10.56 11.38
CA ILE A 143 2.97 11.47 11.41
C ILE A 143 2.27 11.55 10.04
N PRO A 144 2.93 11.93 8.92
CA PRO A 144 2.27 11.98 7.63
C PRO A 144 1.85 10.59 7.14
N HIS A 145 2.59 9.53 7.46
CA HIS A 145 2.18 8.16 7.15
C HIS A 145 0.87 7.79 7.87
N GLY A 146 0.74 8.12 9.16
CA GLY A 146 -0.46 7.83 9.94
C GLY A 146 -1.68 8.67 9.55
N ILE A 147 -1.48 9.92 9.13
CA ILE A 147 -2.58 10.80 8.68
C ILE A 147 -3.13 10.35 7.33
N LEU A 148 -2.26 9.97 6.41
CA LEU A 148 -2.67 9.54 5.06
C LEU A 148 -3.23 8.11 5.04
N ALA A 149 -3.11 7.37 6.14
CA ALA A 149 -3.64 6.02 6.30
C ALA A 149 -5.07 5.97 6.87
N GLN A 150 -5.65 7.11 7.27
CA GLN A 150 -7.03 7.27 7.77
C GLN A 150 -7.95 7.82 6.68
#